data_AF-A0A7S0D8Z2-F1
#
_entry.id   AF-A0A7S0D8Z2-F1
#
_cell.length_a   1.000
_cell.length_b   1.000
_cell.length_c   1.000
_cell.angle_alpha   90.00
_cell.angle_beta   90.00
_cell.angle_gamma   90.00
#
_symmetry.space_group_name_H-M   'P 1'
#
loop_
_entity.id
_entity.type
_entity.pdbx_description
1 polymer ?
#
loop_
_entity_poly.entity_id
_entity_poly.type
_entity_poly.pdbx_seq_one_letter_code
_entity_poly.pdbx_strand_id
1 'polypeptide(L)'
;MPSKRELVSVSAKEFFARSPKSSKRPNHATETSENTYRITFGKHKGKPLNQIPASYIEWLVHNRIYESRRDLKEALDAAGVLNNQDDSGAGDKPTPRAAASTVSEDQGGWSVNITAKQLRDALPPDWNEALGEEVMAKGAWKDLAQFLAEESFRGMRIYPNFSQVFRALELCPFNKTKVVILGQDPYHGPRQAEGMSFSVPRGTPIPSSLKNIYKELKADIPDVSIPTHGHLAHWAEQGVLLLNAALTVRAGDANGHQQRGWEVLTSAMVSALSESRKDIVFLLWGRNAQKRGGGISEQKHAIMMAAHPSGLSANRGFFGCRHFSKANEYLVSKGKQPIDWSLP
;
A
#
# COMPACT_ATOMS: atom_id res chain seq x y z
N MET A 1 -49.54 19.41 19.33
CA MET A 1 -49.74 18.60 18.11
C MET A 1 -49.63 19.52 16.91
N PRO A 2 -48.50 19.44 16.18
CA PRO A 2 -48.63 19.16 14.74
C PRO A 2 -47.59 18.13 14.22
N SER A 3 -48.13 17.20 13.43
CA SER A 3 -47.63 16.52 12.22
C SER A 3 -46.15 16.10 12.10
N LYS A 4 -45.92 14.78 12.17
CA LYS A 4 -44.79 14.08 11.55
C LYS A 4 -44.79 14.31 10.03
N ARG A 5 -43.64 14.67 9.45
CA ARG A 5 -43.36 14.47 8.02
C ARG A 5 -42.07 13.67 7.86
N GLU A 6 -42.18 12.59 7.09
CA GLU A 6 -41.17 11.56 6.85
C GLU A 6 -39.99 12.04 5.99
N LEU A 7 -38.82 11.47 6.25
CA LEU A 7 -37.67 11.48 5.35
C LEU A 7 -37.94 10.53 4.18
N VAL A 8 -38.04 11.05 2.96
CA VAL A 8 -38.07 10.23 1.74
C VAL A 8 -36.65 10.11 1.20
N SER A 9 -36.05 8.94 1.38
CA SER A 9 -34.79 8.56 0.72
C SER A 9 -35.07 8.17 -0.72
N VAL A 10 -34.50 8.88 -1.69
CA VAL A 10 -34.45 8.38 -3.07
C VAL A 10 -33.31 7.37 -3.14
N SER A 11 -33.65 6.09 -3.28
CA SER A 11 -32.68 5.00 -3.34
C SER A 11 -31.97 5.01 -4.70
N ALA A 12 -30.67 4.68 -4.76
CA ALA A 12 -29.96 4.45 -6.01
C ALA A 12 -30.65 3.40 -6.93
N LYS A 13 -31.56 2.58 -6.40
CA LYS A 13 -32.47 1.73 -7.20
C LYS A 13 -33.44 2.51 -8.08
N GLU A 14 -33.92 3.68 -7.66
CA GLU A 14 -34.86 4.50 -8.42
C GLU A 14 -34.18 5.22 -9.60
N PHE A 15 -32.88 5.52 -9.48
CA PHE A 15 -32.06 6.06 -10.56
C PHE A 15 -32.01 5.13 -11.77
N PHE A 16 -31.84 3.82 -11.56
CA PHE A 16 -31.76 2.83 -12.65
C PHE A 16 -33.14 2.36 -13.17
N ALA A 17 -34.24 2.68 -12.49
CA ALA A 17 -35.60 2.31 -12.93
C ALA A 17 -36.14 3.19 -14.08
N ARG A 18 -35.44 4.28 -14.43
CA ARG A 18 -35.90 5.28 -15.42
C ARG A 18 -35.36 5.10 -16.85
N SER A 19 -34.72 3.98 -17.19
CA SER A 19 -34.31 3.71 -18.59
C SER A 19 -35.49 3.17 -19.42
N PRO A 20 -35.93 3.83 -20.51
CA PRO A 20 -37.01 3.31 -21.33
C PRO A 20 -36.55 2.11 -22.18
N LYS A 21 -37.37 1.05 -22.20
CA LYS A 21 -37.30 -0.01 -23.21
C LYS A 21 -37.68 0.57 -24.58
N SER A 22 -36.94 0.13 -25.60
CA SER A 22 -37.13 0.37 -27.04
C SER A 22 -38.60 0.35 -27.52
N SER A 23 -39.05 1.43 -28.17
CA SER A 23 -40.05 1.39 -29.26
C SER A 23 -40.01 2.67 -30.13
N LYS A 24 -40.39 2.53 -31.41
CA LYS A 24 -40.13 3.40 -32.59
C LYS A 24 -40.85 4.78 -32.59
N ARG A 25 -40.09 5.83 -33.01
CA ARG A 25 -40.36 7.11 -33.80
C ARG A 25 -41.72 7.87 -33.70
N PRO A 26 -41.79 9.18 -34.04
CA PRO A 26 -40.82 10.29 -33.90
C PRO A 26 -41.44 11.65 -33.42
N ASN A 27 -40.56 12.63 -33.20
CA ASN A 27 -40.70 14.10 -33.24
C ASN A 27 -40.79 14.94 -31.94
N HIS A 28 -39.79 15.84 -31.90
CA HIS A 28 -39.59 17.12 -31.21
C HIS A 28 -39.37 17.20 -29.69
N ALA A 29 -38.06 17.37 -29.41
CA ALA A 29 -37.47 18.37 -28.51
C ALA A 29 -37.67 18.21 -27.01
N THR A 30 -36.72 17.52 -26.38
CA THR A 30 -35.79 18.08 -25.40
C THR A 30 -34.64 17.08 -25.24
N GLU A 31 -33.43 17.42 -25.73
CA GLU A 31 -32.21 16.64 -25.46
C GLU A 31 -31.89 16.75 -23.96
N THR A 32 -32.32 15.76 -23.19
CA THR A 32 -31.67 15.46 -21.92
C THR A 32 -30.28 14.96 -22.25
N SER A 33 -29.24 15.73 -21.91
CA SER A 33 -27.86 15.31 -22.06
C SER A 33 -27.66 13.95 -21.38
N GLU A 34 -27.38 12.91 -22.18
CA GLU A 34 -26.89 11.66 -21.64
C GLU A 34 -25.58 11.97 -20.95
N ASN A 35 -25.60 12.07 -19.62
CA ASN A 35 -24.44 12.35 -18.79
C ASN A 35 -23.39 11.25 -19.02
N THR A 36 -22.49 11.51 -19.97
CA THR A 36 -21.55 10.53 -20.54
C THR A 36 -20.22 10.53 -19.79
N TYR A 37 -20.21 11.01 -18.54
CA TYR A 37 -19.01 10.99 -17.72
C TYR A 37 -18.48 9.54 -17.62
N ARG A 38 -17.25 9.32 -18.06
CA ARG A 38 -16.56 8.05 -17.90
C ARG A 38 -15.69 8.13 -16.67
N ILE A 39 -15.84 7.15 -15.78
CA ILE A 39 -14.98 7.02 -14.60
C ILE A 39 -13.53 7.00 -15.07
N THR A 40 -12.71 7.94 -14.60
CA THR A 40 -11.32 8.09 -15.05
C THR A 40 -10.32 7.30 -14.19
N PHE A 41 -10.82 6.58 -13.17
CA PHE A 41 -10.02 5.99 -12.09
C PHE A 41 -10.65 4.69 -11.54
N GLY A 42 -9.93 3.96 -10.67
CA GLY A 42 -10.47 2.78 -9.97
C GLY A 42 -10.86 1.62 -10.89
N LYS A 43 -11.55 0.61 -10.34
CA LYS A 43 -11.91 -0.64 -11.05
C LYS A 43 -12.77 -0.43 -12.30
N HIS A 44 -13.57 0.63 -12.33
CA HIS A 44 -14.47 0.92 -13.45
C HIS A 44 -13.92 1.97 -14.42
N LYS A 45 -12.61 2.21 -14.41
CA LYS A 45 -11.95 3.13 -15.34
C LYS A 45 -12.39 2.87 -16.79
N GLY A 46 -12.79 3.94 -17.47
CA GLY A 46 -13.28 3.94 -18.84
C GLY A 46 -14.77 3.63 -18.99
N LYS A 47 -15.46 3.13 -17.96
CA LYS A 47 -16.91 2.87 -18.02
C LYS A 47 -17.71 4.15 -17.79
N PRO A 48 -18.81 4.38 -18.52
CA PRO A 48 -19.70 5.52 -18.29
C PRO A 48 -20.42 5.38 -16.94
N LEU A 49 -20.72 6.51 -16.30
CA LEU A 49 -21.28 6.59 -14.95
C LEU A 49 -22.58 5.80 -14.80
N ASN A 50 -23.41 5.77 -15.84
CA ASN A 50 -24.65 4.99 -15.91
C ASN A 50 -24.45 3.47 -16.04
N GLN A 51 -23.22 2.98 -16.23
CA GLN A 51 -22.87 1.55 -16.25
C GLN A 51 -22.11 1.13 -14.98
N ILE A 52 -22.02 2.03 -14.01
CA ILE A 52 -21.38 1.76 -12.73
C ILE A 52 -22.40 1.13 -11.78
N PRO A 53 -22.06 0.02 -11.09
CA PRO A 53 -22.95 -0.58 -10.11
C PRO A 53 -23.38 0.43 -9.05
N ALA A 54 -24.67 0.43 -8.68
CA ALA A 54 -25.23 1.34 -7.67
C ALA A 54 -24.42 1.35 -6.36
N SER A 55 -24.00 0.17 -5.89
CA SER A 55 -23.17 0.02 -4.68
C SER A 55 -21.81 0.73 -4.78
N TYR A 56 -21.26 0.84 -5.99
CA TYR A 56 -20.01 1.57 -6.22
C TYR A 56 -20.24 3.07 -6.27
N ILE A 57 -21.37 3.53 -6.84
CA ILE A 57 -21.76 4.96 -6.78
C ILE A 57 -22.00 5.39 -5.33
N GLU A 58 -22.74 4.60 -4.55
CA GLU A 58 -22.95 4.82 -3.11
C GLU A 58 -21.61 4.89 -2.35
N TRP A 59 -20.68 4.01 -2.67
CA TRP A 59 -19.33 4.04 -2.10
C TRP A 59 -18.55 5.31 -2.44
N LEU A 60 -18.60 5.77 -3.70
CA LEU A 60 -17.94 7.01 -4.14
C LEU A 60 -18.44 8.22 -3.35
N VAL A 61 -19.75 8.29 -3.11
CA VAL A 61 -20.40 9.37 -2.35
C VAL A 61 -20.05 9.25 -0.88
N HIS A 62 -20.21 8.06 -0.28
CA HIS A 62 -19.93 7.81 1.13
C HIS A 62 -18.48 8.15 1.50
N ASN A 63 -17.53 7.82 0.63
CA ASN A 63 -16.11 8.09 0.83
C ASN A 63 -15.66 9.46 0.29
N ARG A 64 -16.60 10.32 -0.10
CA ARG A 64 -16.32 11.68 -0.56
C ARG A 64 -15.27 11.74 -1.69
N ILE A 65 -15.21 10.71 -2.54
CA ILE A 65 -14.23 10.60 -3.62
C ILE A 65 -14.36 11.78 -4.60
N TYR A 66 -15.56 12.33 -4.71
CA TYR A 66 -15.91 13.50 -5.53
C TYR A 66 -15.31 14.82 -5.03
N GLU A 67 -15.01 14.99 -3.73
CA GLU A 67 -14.50 16.26 -3.19
C GLU A 67 -13.17 16.67 -3.82
N SER A 68 -12.39 15.70 -4.28
CA SER A 68 -11.08 15.91 -4.89
C SER A 68 -11.10 15.74 -6.42
N ARG A 69 -12.27 15.59 -7.05
CA ARG A 69 -12.44 15.29 -8.47
C ARG A 69 -13.62 16.10 -9.01
N ARG A 70 -13.34 17.30 -9.52
CA ARG A 70 -14.35 18.26 -9.99
C ARG A 70 -15.26 17.67 -11.07
N ASP A 71 -14.67 16.95 -12.02
CA ASP A 71 -15.33 16.24 -13.10
C ASP A 71 -16.30 15.16 -12.59
N LEU A 72 -15.88 14.38 -11.58
CA LEU A 72 -16.74 13.39 -10.92
C LEU A 72 -17.85 14.06 -10.12
N LYS A 73 -17.54 15.15 -9.40
CA LYS A 73 -18.51 15.91 -8.62
C LYS A 73 -19.61 16.47 -9.51
N GLU A 74 -19.24 17.18 -10.57
CA GLU A 74 -20.19 17.71 -11.56
C GLU A 74 -21.03 16.60 -12.19
N ALA A 75 -20.42 15.44 -12.49
CA ALA A 75 -21.15 14.31 -13.05
C ALA A 75 -22.14 13.67 -12.05
N LEU A 76 -21.78 13.55 -10.78
CA LEU A 76 -22.67 13.03 -9.73
C LEU A 76 -23.76 14.04 -9.36
N ASP A 77 -23.45 15.34 -9.32
CA ASP A 77 -24.40 16.44 -9.15
C ASP A 77 -25.44 16.44 -10.29
N ALA A 78 -24.98 16.39 -11.54
CA ALA A 78 -25.84 16.33 -12.73
C ALA A 78 -26.68 15.05 -12.79
N ALA A 79 -26.18 13.94 -12.22
CA ALA A 79 -26.93 12.70 -12.05
C ALA A 79 -27.91 12.74 -10.86
N GLY A 80 -27.98 13.85 -10.11
CA GLY A 80 -28.85 14.00 -8.95
C GLY A 80 -28.44 13.14 -7.75
N VAL A 81 -27.21 12.66 -7.71
CA VAL A 81 -26.70 11.76 -6.68
C VAL A 81 -26.31 12.52 -5.40
N LEU A 82 -25.98 13.81 -5.50
CA LEU A 82 -25.38 14.61 -4.42
C LEU A 82 -26.33 15.60 -3.70
N ASN A 83 -27.58 15.79 -4.14
CA ASN A 83 -28.55 16.69 -3.47
C ASN A 83 -29.30 15.95 -2.34
N ASN A 84 -29.44 16.43 -1.10
CA ASN A 84 -29.44 17.79 -0.55
C ASN A 84 -28.63 17.90 0.76
N GLN A 85 -27.78 18.92 0.89
CA GLN A 85 -27.66 19.74 2.12
C GLN A 85 -26.86 21.03 1.82
N ASP A 86 -27.58 22.10 1.54
CA ASP A 86 -27.21 23.47 1.89
C ASP A 86 -28.37 24.00 2.76
N ASP A 87 -28.11 24.35 4.02
CA ASP A 87 -28.92 25.35 4.69
C ASP A 87 -28.08 26.15 5.71
N SER A 88 -28.02 27.44 5.45
CA SER A 88 -27.46 28.48 6.31
C SER A 88 -28.47 28.83 7.39
N GLY A 89 -28.20 28.48 8.66
CA GLY A 89 -29.00 28.91 9.80
C GLY A 89 -28.27 28.74 11.12
N ALA A 90 -27.89 29.84 11.76
CA ALA A 90 -27.36 29.87 13.12
C ALA A 90 -28.45 29.46 14.12
N GLY A 91 -28.19 28.46 14.95
CA GLY A 91 -29.08 28.06 16.05
C GLY A 91 -28.66 26.74 16.71
N ASP A 92 -28.08 26.86 17.90
CA ASP A 92 -27.70 25.86 18.91
C ASP A 92 -27.30 24.42 18.50
N LYS A 93 -26.03 24.12 18.81
CA LYS A 93 -25.40 22.80 18.74
C LYS A 93 -26.06 21.80 19.70
N PRO A 94 -26.35 20.58 19.25
CA PRO A 94 -25.98 19.39 19.99
C PRO A 94 -24.60 18.95 19.50
N THR A 95 -23.61 19.03 20.38
CA THR A 95 -22.25 18.53 20.16
C THR A 95 -22.32 17.06 19.74
N PRO A 96 -21.92 16.67 18.51
CA PRO A 96 -21.69 15.28 18.22
C PRO A 96 -20.38 14.92 18.93
N ARG A 97 -20.51 14.19 20.03
CA ARG A 97 -19.42 13.44 20.64
C ARG A 97 -18.67 12.73 19.52
N ALA A 98 -17.40 13.06 19.35
CA ALA A 98 -16.51 12.49 18.34
C ALA A 98 -16.75 10.98 18.27
N ALA A 99 -17.35 10.52 17.16
CA ALA A 99 -17.37 9.11 16.86
C ALA A 99 -15.92 8.74 16.56
N ALA A 100 -15.24 8.25 17.58
CA ALA A 100 -13.95 7.61 17.45
C ALA A 100 -14.08 6.58 16.32
N SER A 101 -13.26 6.74 15.29
CA SER A 101 -13.01 5.74 14.26
C SER A 101 -12.48 4.48 14.95
N THR A 102 -13.37 3.55 15.29
CA THR A 102 -12.98 2.27 15.89
C THR A 102 -12.47 1.35 14.78
N VAL A 103 -11.16 1.18 14.72
CA VAL A 103 -10.50 0.15 13.93
C VAL A 103 -10.98 -1.20 14.48
N SER A 104 -11.72 -1.96 13.68
CA SER A 104 -12.02 -3.36 13.97
C SER A 104 -10.87 -4.22 13.44
N GLU A 105 -9.86 -4.44 14.27
CA GLU A 105 -8.78 -5.39 13.96
C GLU A 105 -9.23 -6.80 14.39
N ASP A 106 -9.70 -7.60 13.44
CA ASP A 106 -10.00 -9.02 13.67
C ASP A 106 -9.08 -9.88 12.79
N GLN A 107 -8.48 -10.90 13.41
CA GLN A 107 -7.65 -11.90 12.73
C GLN A 107 -6.48 -11.37 11.86
N GLY A 108 -5.93 -10.20 12.23
CA GLY A 108 -4.68 -9.67 11.68
C GLY A 108 -4.81 -9.05 10.29
N GLY A 109 -6.03 -8.75 9.84
CA GLY A 109 -6.28 -7.91 8.67
C GLY A 109 -7.35 -6.86 8.98
N TRP A 110 -7.58 -5.98 8.02
CA TRP A 110 -8.27 -4.71 8.21
C TRP A 110 -9.15 -4.37 7.02
N SER A 111 -10.30 -3.77 7.31
CA SER A 111 -11.18 -3.08 6.37
C SER A 111 -11.23 -1.61 6.80
N VAL A 112 -10.44 -0.74 6.16
CA VAL A 112 -10.44 0.69 6.47
C VAL A 112 -10.86 1.53 5.27
N ASN A 113 -11.66 2.56 5.53
CA ASN A 113 -11.80 3.72 4.66
C ASN A 113 -10.56 4.60 4.85
N ILE A 114 -9.46 4.30 4.14
CA ILE A 114 -8.20 5.04 4.25
C ILE A 114 -8.23 6.21 3.27
N THR A 115 -8.08 7.42 3.79
CA THR A 115 -7.85 8.61 2.96
C THR A 115 -6.37 8.72 2.56
N ALA A 116 -6.10 9.40 1.44
CA ALA A 116 -4.72 9.70 1.04
C ALA A 116 -3.94 10.46 2.13
N LYS A 117 -4.63 11.32 2.89
CA LYS A 117 -4.05 12.03 4.03
C LYS A 117 -3.63 11.06 5.13
N GLN A 118 -4.49 10.13 5.54
CA GLN A 118 -4.13 9.14 6.57
C GLN A 118 -2.98 8.23 6.12
N LEU A 119 -2.99 7.80 4.86
CA LEU A 119 -1.91 6.99 4.30
C LEU A 119 -0.57 7.73 4.30
N ARG A 120 -0.58 9.03 3.99
CA ARG A 120 0.60 9.89 4.06
C ARG A 120 1.05 10.14 5.49
N ASP A 121 0.12 10.50 6.37
CA ASP A 121 0.44 10.87 7.76
C ASP A 121 0.98 9.67 8.56
N ALA A 122 0.75 8.44 8.08
CA ALA A 122 1.35 7.23 8.62
C ALA A 122 2.81 6.99 8.18
N LEU A 123 3.33 7.74 7.21
CA LEU A 123 4.73 7.65 6.81
C LEU A 123 5.62 8.31 7.89
N PRO A 124 6.74 7.70 8.31
CA PRO A 124 7.64 8.32 9.27
C PRO A 124 8.14 9.71 8.81
N PRO A 125 8.27 10.70 9.71
CA PRO A 125 8.58 12.08 9.33
C PRO A 125 9.88 12.24 8.53
N ASP A 126 10.95 11.52 8.88
CA ASP A 126 12.26 11.60 8.21
C ASP A 126 12.20 11.03 6.78
N TRP A 127 11.46 9.94 6.59
CA TRP A 127 11.16 9.37 5.29
C TRP A 127 10.28 10.29 4.45
N ASN A 128 9.28 10.92 5.07
CA ASN A 128 8.42 11.89 4.40
C ASN A 128 9.20 13.13 3.94
N GLU A 129 10.12 13.64 4.77
CA GLU A 129 11.03 14.74 4.42
C GLU A 129 11.94 14.35 3.24
N ALA A 130 12.54 13.16 3.30
CA ALA A 130 13.47 12.69 2.26
C ALA A 130 12.82 12.45 0.89
N LEU A 131 11.54 12.05 0.86
CA LEU A 131 10.80 11.89 -0.40
C LEU A 131 10.45 13.24 -1.06
N GLY A 132 10.36 14.31 -0.28
CA GLY A 132 10.06 15.66 -0.74
C GLY A 132 8.64 15.83 -1.32
N GLU A 133 8.18 17.07 -1.45
CA GLU A 133 6.79 17.35 -1.89
C GLU A 133 6.49 16.90 -3.32
N GLU A 134 7.49 16.82 -4.20
CA GLU A 134 7.29 16.46 -5.61
C GLU A 134 6.82 15.01 -5.79
N VAL A 135 7.41 14.07 -5.05
CA VAL A 135 6.97 12.66 -5.05
C VAL A 135 5.56 12.56 -4.47
N MET A 136 5.26 13.39 -3.46
CA MET A 136 3.94 13.45 -2.81
C MET A 136 2.86 14.03 -3.74
N ALA A 137 3.22 14.97 -4.61
CA ALA A 137 2.31 15.66 -5.53
C ALA A 137 1.92 14.81 -6.76
N LYS A 138 2.68 13.75 -7.10
CA LYS A 138 2.46 12.92 -8.30
C LYS A 138 1.19 12.05 -8.28
N GLY A 139 0.26 12.25 -7.34
CA GLY A 139 -1.06 11.62 -7.33
C GLY A 139 -1.10 10.12 -6.97
N ALA A 140 0.06 9.46 -6.90
CA ALA A 140 0.17 8.02 -6.59
C ALA A 140 -0.48 7.65 -5.25
N TRP A 141 -0.37 8.51 -4.23
CA TRP A 141 -1.01 8.31 -2.92
C TRP A 141 -2.53 8.31 -2.99
N LYS A 142 -3.11 9.13 -3.86
CA LYS A 142 -4.56 9.26 -4.00
C LYS A 142 -5.15 8.00 -4.63
N ASP A 143 -4.55 7.56 -5.74
CA ASP A 143 -5.01 6.36 -6.43
C ASP A 143 -4.75 5.09 -5.59
N LEU A 144 -3.64 5.06 -4.84
CA LEU A 144 -3.34 3.97 -3.91
C LEU A 144 -4.34 3.92 -2.74
N ALA A 145 -4.58 5.04 -2.05
CA ALA A 145 -5.53 5.09 -0.95
C ALA A 145 -6.94 4.71 -1.41
N GLN A 146 -7.34 5.21 -2.59
CA GLN A 146 -8.58 4.83 -3.24
C GLN A 146 -8.66 3.31 -3.49
N PHE A 147 -7.63 2.71 -4.08
CA PHE A 147 -7.59 1.28 -4.33
C PHE A 147 -7.74 0.46 -3.02
N LEU A 148 -7.04 0.85 -1.95
CA LEU A 148 -7.12 0.17 -0.66
C LEU A 148 -8.51 0.31 -0.02
N ALA A 149 -9.14 1.49 -0.16
CA ALA A 149 -10.50 1.72 0.31
C ALA A 149 -11.53 0.91 -0.50
N GLU A 150 -11.34 0.72 -1.81
CA GLU A 150 -12.17 -0.16 -2.65
C GLU A 150 -12.01 -1.63 -2.24
N GLU A 151 -10.79 -2.10 -1.94
CA GLU A 151 -10.55 -3.45 -1.44
C GLU A 151 -11.27 -3.69 -0.10
N SER A 152 -11.11 -2.76 0.83
CA SER A 152 -11.80 -2.77 2.12
C SER A 152 -13.33 -2.82 1.96
N PHE A 153 -13.90 -1.95 1.12
CA PHE A 153 -15.35 -1.90 0.90
C PHE A 153 -15.90 -3.20 0.31
N ARG A 154 -15.12 -3.89 -0.52
CA ARG A 154 -15.48 -5.20 -1.07
C ARG A 154 -15.43 -6.33 -0.03
N GLY A 155 -15.10 -6.02 1.23
CA GLY A 155 -14.89 -7.00 2.28
C GLY A 155 -13.61 -7.81 2.10
N MET A 156 -12.67 -7.33 1.26
CA MET A 156 -11.40 -8.02 1.09
C MET A 156 -10.54 -7.78 2.31
N ARG A 157 -10.02 -8.86 2.89
CA ARG A 157 -9.03 -8.76 3.97
C ARG A 157 -7.66 -8.40 3.36
N ILE A 158 -7.05 -7.34 3.87
CA ILE A 158 -5.73 -6.85 3.47
C ILE A 158 -4.72 -7.17 4.58
N TYR A 159 -3.47 -7.43 4.22
CA TYR A 159 -2.35 -7.60 5.14
C TYR A 159 -1.17 -6.69 4.77
N PRO A 160 -0.30 -6.30 5.71
CA PRO A 160 -0.45 -6.46 7.17
C PRO A 160 -1.55 -5.51 7.73
N ASN A 161 -1.72 -5.44 9.06
CA ASN A 161 -2.52 -4.39 9.71
C ASN A 161 -2.00 -2.98 9.34
N PHE A 162 -2.85 -1.93 9.41
CA PHE A 162 -2.45 -0.58 9.00
C PHE A 162 -1.17 -0.11 9.65
N SER A 163 -1.17 -0.26 10.98
CA SER A 163 -0.13 0.21 11.88
C SER A 163 1.22 -0.43 11.59
N GLN A 164 1.24 -1.45 10.73
CA GLN A 164 2.44 -2.15 10.33
C GLN A 164 2.85 -1.86 8.88
N VAL A 165 2.03 -1.17 8.08
CA VAL A 165 2.33 -0.94 6.64
C VAL A 165 3.68 -0.25 6.44
N PHE A 166 4.04 0.69 7.32
CA PHE A 166 5.32 1.42 7.27
C PHE A 166 6.33 0.97 8.34
N ARG A 167 6.11 -0.18 9.00
CA ARG A 167 6.95 -0.64 10.12
C ARG A 167 8.43 -0.77 9.77
N ALA A 168 8.76 -1.21 8.55
CA ALA A 168 10.15 -1.28 8.09
C ALA A 168 10.85 0.10 8.11
N LEU A 169 10.11 1.18 7.83
CA LEU A 169 10.60 2.55 7.81
C LEU A 169 10.71 3.13 9.23
N GLU A 170 9.77 2.76 10.12
CA GLU A 170 9.80 3.14 11.54
C GLU A 170 11.01 2.54 12.26
N LEU A 171 11.32 1.27 12.01
CA LEU A 171 12.45 0.57 12.62
C LEU A 171 13.79 0.90 11.98
N CYS A 172 13.79 1.32 10.69
CA CYS A 172 14.98 1.70 9.96
C CYS A 172 14.85 3.16 9.43
N PRO A 173 15.19 4.16 10.26
CA PRO A 173 15.19 5.56 9.85
C PRO A 173 16.05 5.82 8.60
N PHE A 174 15.65 6.79 7.78
CA PHE A 174 16.28 7.12 6.50
C PHE A 174 17.79 7.36 6.67
N ASN A 175 18.17 8.13 7.69
CA ASN A 175 19.55 8.49 7.97
C ASN A 175 20.38 7.38 8.67
N LYS A 176 19.74 6.31 9.13
CA LYS A 176 20.40 5.13 9.74
C LYS A 176 20.50 3.95 8.78
N THR A 177 19.86 4.01 7.62
CA THR A 177 19.91 2.94 6.63
C THR A 177 21.35 2.67 6.16
N LYS A 178 21.77 1.40 6.28
CA LYS A 178 23.08 0.86 5.88
C LYS A 178 22.94 -0.22 4.81
N VAL A 179 21.90 -1.06 4.93
CA VAL A 179 21.61 -2.17 4.02
C VAL A 179 20.15 -2.09 3.60
N VAL A 180 19.84 -2.39 2.34
CA VAL A 180 18.48 -2.49 1.82
C VAL A 180 18.26 -3.89 1.25
N ILE A 181 17.21 -4.57 1.72
CA ILE A 181 16.78 -5.87 1.20
C ILE A 181 15.40 -5.71 0.57
N LEU A 182 15.32 -5.92 -0.74
CA LEU A 182 14.08 -5.76 -1.49
C LEU A 182 13.31 -7.08 -1.61
N GLY A 183 12.12 -7.12 -1.03
CA GLY A 183 11.12 -8.17 -1.23
C GLY A 183 10.09 -7.80 -2.30
N GLN A 184 9.16 -8.73 -2.55
CA GLN A 184 8.12 -8.57 -3.56
C GLN A 184 6.86 -7.94 -2.97
N ASP A 185 6.16 -8.68 -2.13
CA ASP A 185 4.96 -8.28 -1.41
C ASP A 185 4.91 -9.00 -0.04
N PRO A 186 4.05 -8.57 0.89
CA PRO A 186 3.94 -9.21 2.19
C PRO A 186 3.42 -10.65 2.08
N TYR A 187 3.65 -11.46 3.12
CA TYR A 187 2.99 -12.77 3.22
C TYR A 187 1.47 -12.61 3.26
N HIS A 188 0.77 -13.41 2.45
CA HIS A 188 -0.67 -13.30 2.23
C HIS A 188 -1.52 -14.19 3.15
N GLY A 189 -0.91 -14.95 4.08
CA GLY A 189 -1.63 -15.73 5.07
C GLY A 189 -1.93 -14.93 6.36
N PRO A 190 -2.93 -15.37 7.14
CA PRO A 190 -3.34 -14.67 8.36
C PRO A 190 -2.19 -14.59 9.36
N ARG A 191 -1.98 -13.38 9.92
CA ARG A 191 -0.96 -13.06 10.93
C ARG A 191 0.49 -13.36 10.51
N GLN A 192 0.76 -13.47 9.21
CA GLN A 192 2.12 -13.71 8.73
C GLN A 192 2.88 -12.41 8.46
N ALA A 193 2.27 -11.46 7.74
CA ALA A 193 2.91 -10.19 7.43
C ALA A 193 2.93 -9.27 8.66
N GLU A 194 4.08 -8.65 8.90
CA GLU A 194 4.26 -7.67 9.99
C GLU A 194 4.94 -6.37 9.53
N GLY A 195 4.89 -6.06 8.24
CA GLY A 195 5.40 -4.79 7.71
C GLY A 195 6.87 -4.76 7.29
N MET A 196 7.55 -5.92 7.32
CA MET A 196 8.96 -6.06 6.93
C MET A 196 9.09 -7.21 5.94
N SER A 197 9.87 -7.02 4.86
CA SER A 197 10.13 -8.08 3.88
C SER A 197 10.75 -9.31 4.55
N PHE A 198 10.28 -10.50 4.16
CA PHE A 198 10.67 -11.81 4.70
C PHE A 198 10.40 -12.06 6.19
N SER A 199 10.12 -11.05 7.00
CA SER A 199 9.86 -11.19 8.44
C SER A 199 8.46 -11.72 8.73
N VAL A 200 8.35 -12.53 9.79
CA VAL A 200 7.07 -12.97 10.37
C VAL A 200 7.08 -12.84 11.90
N PRO A 201 5.93 -12.58 12.55
CA PRO A 201 5.85 -12.51 14.01
C PRO A 201 6.36 -13.78 14.69
N ARG A 202 6.90 -13.64 15.92
CA ARG A 202 7.25 -14.78 16.77
C ARG A 202 6.04 -15.71 16.96
N GLY A 203 6.29 -17.02 16.95
CA GLY A 203 5.23 -18.04 16.99
C GLY A 203 4.58 -18.37 15.64
N THR A 204 4.86 -17.59 14.59
CA THR A 204 4.42 -17.91 13.22
C THR A 204 5.36 -18.95 12.60
N PRO A 205 4.85 -19.97 11.89
CA PRO A 205 5.69 -20.90 11.15
C PRO A 205 6.60 -20.16 10.17
N ILE A 206 7.91 -20.43 10.26
CA ILE A 206 8.93 -19.79 9.41
C ILE A 206 8.67 -20.15 7.94
N PRO A 207 8.42 -19.17 7.05
CA PRO A 207 8.17 -19.41 5.63
C PRO A 207 9.39 -20.02 4.92
N SER A 208 9.16 -20.71 3.80
CA SER A 208 10.23 -21.42 3.07
C SER A 208 11.36 -20.49 2.58
N SER A 209 11.03 -19.29 2.09
CA SER A 209 12.03 -18.29 1.71
C SER A 209 12.90 -17.88 2.90
N LEU A 210 12.31 -17.66 4.09
CA LEU A 210 13.06 -17.29 5.28
C LEU A 210 13.92 -18.45 5.81
N LYS A 211 13.43 -19.70 5.73
CA LYS A 211 14.26 -20.89 6.03
C LYS A 211 15.51 -20.96 5.14
N ASN A 212 15.37 -20.62 3.86
CA ASN A 212 16.50 -20.57 2.94
C ASN A 212 17.45 -19.40 3.25
N ILE A 213 16.93 -18.23 3.61
CA ILE A 213 17.73 -17.10 4.11
C ILE A 213 18.55 -17.55 5.33
N TYR A 214 17.96 -18.24 6.30
CA TYR A 214 18.68 -18.76 7.47
C TYR A 214 19.71 -19.84 7.12
N LYS A 215 19.40 -20.72 6.16
CA LYS A 215 20.38 -21.71 5.68
C LYS A 215 21.60 -21.03 5.05
N GLU A 216 21.39 -20.00 4.23
CA GLU A 216 22.48 -19.22 3.66
C GLU A 216 23.24 -18.44 4.72
N LEU A 217 22.55 -17.80 5.65
CA LEU A 217 23.17 -17.06 6.75
C LEU A 217 24.09 -17.95 7.59
N LYS A 218 23.65 -19.17 7.93
CA LYS A 218 24.47 -20.13 8.69
C LYS A 218 25.69 -20.60 7.90
N ALA A 219 25.54 -20.78 6.59
CA ALA A 219 26.64 -21.20 5.73
C ALA A 219 27.66 -20.07 5.52
N ASP A 220 27.19 -18.82 5.46
CA ASP A 220 28.02 -17.63 5.24
C ASP A 220 28.74 -17.17 6.51
N ILE A 221 28.05 -17.19 7.65
CA ILE A 221 28.58 -16.79 8.96
C ILE A 221 28.37 -17.94 9.97
N PRO A 222 29.32 -18.91 10.03
CA PRO A 222 29.16 -20.13 10.83
C PRO A 222 28.90 -19.91 12.32
N ASP A 223 29.36 -18.79 12.89
CA ASP A 223 29.19 -18.49 14.31
C ASP A 223 27.78 -17.97 14.66
N VAL A 224 26.97 -17.59 13.67
CA VAL A 224 25.59 -17.15 13.90
C VAL A 224 24.71 -18.35 14.30
N SER A 225 23.94 -18.17 15.37
CA SER A 225 22.90 -19.12 15.76
C SER A 225 21.61 -18.82 15.00
N ILE A 226 21.00 -19.86 14.41
CA ILE A 226 19.73 -19.71 13.69
C ILE A 226 18.59 -19.75 14.71
N PRO A 227 17.72 -18.72 14.75
CA PRO A 227 16.64 -18.66 15.72
C PRO A 227 15.53 -19.65 15.39
N THR A 228 14.64 -19.88 16.36
CA THR A 228 13.43 -20.68 16.21
C THR A 228 12.21 -19.86 15.78
N HIS A 229 12.37 -18.56 15.53
CA HIS A 229 11.33 -17.65 15.07
C HIS A 229 11.73 -16.96 13.75
N GLY A 230 10.77 -16.27 13.11
CA GLY A 230 11.01 -15.54 11.87
C GLY A 230 11.02 -14.01 11.98
N HIS A 231 11.01 -13.47 13.20
CA HIS A 231 11.00 -12.02 13.45
C HIS A 231 12.38 -11.38 13.25
N LEU A 232 12.46 -10.38 12.36
CA LEU A 232 13.70 -9.78 11.87
C LEU A 232 13.92 -8.33 12.35
N ALA A 233 13.16 -7.84 13.34
CA ALA A 233 13.28 -6.45 13.81
C ALA A 233 14.70 -6.08 14.27
N HIS A 234 15.44 -7.02 14.85
CA HIS A 234 16.83 -6.80 15.27
C HIS A 234 17.74 -6.38 14.12
N TRP A 235 17.51 -6.86 12.89
CA TRP A 235 18.23 -6.38 11.72
C TRP A 235 17.78 -4.96 11.33
N ALA A 236 16.47 -4.71 11.36
CA ALA A 236 15.90 -3.41 10.99
C ALA A 236 16.43 -2.27 11.87
N GLU A 237 16.45 -2.47 13.19
CA GLU A 237 16.93 -1.51 14.18
C GLU A 237 18.42 -1.16 14.01
N GLN A 238 19.20 -2.03 13.37
CA GLN A 238 20.63 -1.82 13.07
C GLN A 238 20.90 -1.07 11.74
N GLY A 239 19.84 -0.76 10.99
CA GLY A 239 19.93 -0.08 9.70
C GLY A 239 19.72 -1.00 8.48
N VAL A 240 19.08 -2.17 8.64
CA VAL A 240 18.68 -3.03 7.52
C VAL A 240 17.23 -2.72 7.11
N LEU A 241 17.05 -1.97 6.03
CA LEU A 241 15.73 -1.69 5.49
C LEU A 241 15.14 -2.93 4.80
N LEU A 242 14.16 -3.56 5.44
CA LEU A 242 13.42 -4.73 4.95
C LEU A 242 12.17 -4.29 4.15
N LEU A 243 12.37 -3.80 2.93
CA LEU A 243 11.32 -3.16 2.13
C LEU A 243 10.72 -4.12 1.09
N ASN A 244 9.41 -4.25 1.03
CA ASN A 244 8.73 -4.90 -0.10
C ASN A 244 8.41 -3.89 -1.21
N ALA A 245 8.25 -4.34 -2.44
CA ALA A 245 7.82 -3.49 -3.54
C ALA A 245 6.33 -3.11 -3.49
N ALA A 246 5.47 -4.02 -3.02
CA ALA A 246 4.14 -3.69 -2.55
C ALA A 246 4.12 -3.76 -1.02
N LEU A 247 3.54 -2.77 -0.33
CA LEU A 247 3.52 -2.77 1.15
C LEU A 247 2.27 -3.41 1.76
N THR A 248 1.31 -3.81 0.91
CA THR A 248 0.12 -4.56 1.31
C THR A 248 -0.15 -5.69 0.33
N VAL A 249 -0.96 -6.66 0.75
CA VAL A 249 -1.42 -7.78 -0.07
C VAL A 249 -2.84 -8.16 0.33
N ARG A 250 -3.60 -8.73 -0.59
CA ARG A 250 -4.91 -9.32 -0.30
C ARG A 250 -4.71 -10.72 0.30
N ALA A 251 -5.52 -11.06 1.30
CA ALA A 251 -5.49 -12.38 1.93
C ALA A 251 -5.65 -13.50 0.89
N GLY A 252 -4.73 -14.46 0.92
CA GLY A 252 -4.73 -15.61 0.00
C GLY A 252 -4.32 -15.32 -1.44
N ASP A 253 -3.98 -14.08 -1.79
CA ASP A 253 -3.73 -13.64 -3.17
C ASP A 253 -2.38 -12.95 -3.30
N ALA A 254 -1.33 -13.76 -3.45
CA ALA A 254 0.03 -13.28 -3.71
C ALA A 254 0.06 -12.37 -4.94
N ASN A 255 0.70 -11.20 -4.83
CA ASN A 255 0.67 -10.11 -5.82
C ASN A 255 -0.69 -9.45 -6.03
N GLY A 256 -1.70 -9.70 -5.19
CA GLY A 256 -3.04 -9.13 -5.37
C GLY A 256 -3.06 -7.60 -5.43
N HIS A 257 -2.05 -6.94 -4.85
CA HIS A 257 -1.88 -5.48 -4.82
C HIS A 257 -0.71 -4.99 -5.70
N GLN A 258 -0.14 -5.85 -6.53
CA GLN A 258 0.91 -5.49 -7.49
C GLN A 258 0.39 -4.49 -8.54
N GLN A 259 1.23 -3.52 -8.89
CA GLN A 259 0.94 -2.45 -9.86
C GLN A 259 -0.28 -1.60 -9.47
N ARG A 260 -0.50 -1.42 -8.16
CA ARG A 260 -1.61 -0.61 -7.62
C ARG A 260 -1.17 0.71 -7.00
N GLY A 261 0.11 1.07 -7.15
CA GLY A 261 0.66 2.36 -6.74
C GLY A 261 1.78 2.26 -5.71
N TRP A 262 1.86 1.16 -4.96
CA TRP A 262 2.96 0.95 -4.01
C TRP A 262 4.32 1.00 -4.68
N GLU A 263 4.46 0.42 -5.86
CA GLU A 263 5.73 0.38 -6.57
C GLU A 263 6.31 1.76 -6.88
N VAL A 264 5.44 2.73 -7.17
CA VAL A 264 5.85 4.12 -7.41
C VAL A 264 6.46 4.68 -6.13
N LEU A 265 5.78 4.49 -5.00
CA LEU A 265 6.24 4.96 -3.70
C LEU A 265 7.55 4.29 -3.27
N THR A 266 7.60 2.96 -3.29
CA THR A 266 8.79 2.23 -2.82
C THR A 266 9.99 2.46 -3.75
N SER A 267 9.76 2.69 -5.05
CA SER A 267 10.85 3.06 -5.95
C SER A 267 11.36 4.47 -5.66
N ALA A 268 10.47 5.42 -5.37
CA ALA A 268 10.88 6.75 -4.92
C ALA A 268 11.69 6.72 -3.62
N MET A 269 11.33 5.84 -2.66
CA MET A 269 12.10 5.62 -1.43
C MET A 269 13.53 5.12 -1.72
N VAL A 270 13.67 4.15 -2.63
CA VAL A 270 14.97 3.62 -3.04
C VAL A 270 15.79 4.68 -3.80
N SER A 271 15.15 5.46 -4.68
CA SER A 271 15.80 6.58 -5.39
C SER A 271 16.28 7.66 -4.43
N ALA A 272 15.43 8.12 -3.50
CA ALA A 272 15.81 9.12 -2.50
C ALA A 272 17.01 8.64 -1.65
N LEU A 273 17.00 7.38 -1.21
CA LEU A 273 18.16 6.79 -0.55
C LEU A 273 19.42 6.82 -1.45
N SER A 274 19.31 6.37 -2.70
CA SER A 274 20.48 6.31 -3.59
C SER A 274 21.03 7.69 -3.96
N GLU A 275 20.18 8.69 -4.03
CA GLU A 275 20.56 10.05 -4.40
C GLU A 275 21.21 10.79 -3.22
N SER A 276 20.56 10.77 -2.06
CA SER A 276 20.92 11.57 -0.88
C SER A 276 21.93 10.89 0.05
N ARG A 277 22.16 9.59 -0.10
CA ARG A 277 23.05 8.81 0.78
C ARG A 277 24.17 8.17 -0.03
N LYS A 278 25.18 7.66 0.67
CA LYS A 278 26.31 6.91 0.10
C LYS A 278 26.67 5.72 0.98
N ASP A 279 27.45 4.81 0.41
CA ASP A 279 28.00 3.66 1.09
C ASP A 279 26.91 2.74 1.68
N ILE A 280 25.83 2.55 0.91
CA ILE A 280 24.71 1.65 1.25
C ILE A 280 24.92 0.34 0.50
N VAL A 281 24.57 -0.78 1.13
CA VAL A 281 24.53 -2.10 0.49
C VAL A 281 23.11 -2.40 0.03
N PHE A 282 22.93 -2.74 -1.24
CA PHE A 282 21.65 -3.19 -1.79
C PHE A 282 21.70 -4.68 -2.12
N LEU A 283 20.88 -5.47 -1.42
CA LEU A 283 20.74 -6.91 -1.65
C LEU A 283 19.52 -7.16 -2.56
N LEU A 284 19.80 -7.46 -3.83
CA LEU A 284 18.79 -7.61 -4.87
C LEU A 284 18.59 -9.09 -5.21
N TRP A 285 17.70 -9.73 -4.46
CA TRP A 285 17.41 -11.16 -4.59
C TRP A 285 16.27 -11.43 -5.57
N GLY A 286 16.62 -11.93 -6.76
CA GLY A 286 15.70 -12.24 -7.84
C GLY A 286 15.46 -11.10 -8.83
N ARG A 287 14.90 -11.44 -9.99
CA ARG A 287 14.76 -10.53 -11.14
C ARG A 287 13.96 -9.27 -10.83
N ASN A 288 12.93 -9.37 -9.98
CA ASN A 288 12.08 -8.23 -9.63
C ASN A 288 12.86 -7.20 -8.80
N ALA A 289 13.64 -7.65 -7.81
CA ALA A 289 14.50 -6.77 -7.02
C ALA A 289 15.61 -6.15 -7.90
N GLN A 290 16.23 -6.95 -8.77
CA GLN A 290 17.28 -6.50 -9.70
C GLN A 290 16.77 -5.42 -10.65
N LYS A 291 15.59 -5.60 -11.26
CA LYS A 291 14.97 -4.58 -12.12
C LYS A 291 14.72 -3.26 -11.39
N ARG A 292 14.31 -3.32 -10.12
CA ARG A 292 14.06 -2.12 -9.30
C ARG A 292 15.36 -1.42 -8.90
N GLY A 293 16.42 -2.18 -8.67
CA GLY A 293 17.73 -1.62 -8.35
C GLY A 293 18.51 -1.10 -9.56
N GLY A 294 17.98 -1.19 -10.79
CA GLY A 294 18.71 -0.81 -12.00
C GLY A 294 19.09 0.67 -12.11
N GLY A 295 18.48 1.55 -11.32
CA GLY A 295 18.83 2.98 -11.25
C GLY A 295 19.83 3.35 -10.16
N ILE A 296 20.29 2.39 -9.35
CA ILE A 296 21.20 2.65 -8.22
C ILE A 296 22.62 2.81 -8.75
N SER A 297 23.33 3.85 -8.30
CA SER A 297 24.72 4.10 -8.70
C SER A 297 25.70 3.14 -8.00
N GLU A 298 26.33 2.25 -8.76
CA GLU A 298 27.41 1.37 -8.29
C GLU A 298 28.66 2.15 -7.82
N GLN A 299 28.83 3.40 -8.26
CA GLN A 299 29.91 4.26 -7.80
C GLN A 299 29.70 4.74 -6.35
N LYS A 300 28.43 4.90 -5.93
CA LYS A 300 28.07 5.36 -4.58
C LYS A 300 27.77 4.23 -3.60
N HIS A 301 27.42 3.05 -4.09
CA HIS A 301 26.81 1.97 -3.30
C HIS A 301 27.37 0.60 -3.69
N ALA A 302 27.24 -0.39 -2.81
CA ALA A 302 27.45 -1.79 -3.18
C ALA A 302 26.13 -2.40 -3.63
N ILE A 303 26.11 -3.02 -4.81
CA ILE A 303 24.96 -3.75 -5.32
C ILE A 303 25.31 -5.24 -5.38
N MET A 304 24.56 -6.08 -4.66
CA MET A 304 24.78 -7.51 -4.60
C MET A 304 23.55 -8.24 -5.12
N MET A 305 23.71 -8.99 -6.21
CA MET A 305 22.63 -9.66 -6.91
C MET A 305 22.73 -11.18 -6.75
N ALA A 306 21.61 -11.82 -6.43
CA ALA A 306 21.51 -13.27 -6.35
C ALA A 306 20.15 -13.75 -6.85
N ALA A 307 19.96 -15.07 -6.98
CA ALA A 307 18.63 -15.63 -7.18
C ALA A 307 17.72 -15.34 -5.97
N HIS A 308 16.40 -15.45 -6.12
CA HIS A 308 15.48 -15.26 -5.00
C HIS A 308 15.57 -16.46 -4.02
N PRO A 309 15.44 -16.26 -2.69
CA PRO A 309 15.53 -17.33 -1.69
C PRO A 309 14.36 -18.33 -1.71
N SER A 310 13.36 -18.20 -2.58
CA SER A 310 12.27 -19.18 -2.67
C SER A 310 12.78 -20.54 -3.13
N GLY A 311 12.08 -21.61 -2.73
CA GLY A 311 12.45 -22.99 -3.13
C GLY A 311 12.55 -23.21 -4.64
N LEU A 312 11.86 -22.39 -5.44
CA LEU A 312 11.90 -22.44 -6.91
C LEU A 312 13.24 -21.97 -7.52
N SER A 313 14.00 -21.15 -6.79
CA SER A 313 15.20 -20.50 -7.34
C SER A 313 16.42 -20.52 -6.42
N ALA A 314 16.29 -20.92 -5.15
CA ALA A 314 17.38 -20.80 -4.19
C ALA A 314 18.66 -21.56 -4.63
N ASN A 315 18.48 -22.76 -5.18
CA ASN A 315 19.59 -23.59 -5.71
C ASN A 315 20.21 -23.03 -7.01
N ARG A 316 19.60 -22.01 -7.63
CA ARG A 316 20.07 -21.39 -8.89
C ARG A 316 20.93 -20.15 -8.65
N GLY A 317 21.50 -20.02 -7.44
CA GLY A 317 22.42 -18.93 -7.10
C GLY A 317 21.97 -18.00 -5.97
N PHE A 318 21.05 -18.42 -5.09
CA PHE A 318 20.90 -17.77 -3.78
C PHE A 318 21.86 -18.41 -2.78
N PHE A 319 21.89 -19.74 -2.72
CA PHE A 319 22.85 -20.45 -1.88
C PHE A 319 24.28 -20.24 -2.39
N GLY A 320 25.20 -19.93 -1.47
CA GLY A 320 26.59 -19.60 -1.76
C GLY A 320 26.80 -18.15 -2.24
N CYS A 321 25.78 -17.29 -2.22
CA CYS A 321 25.94 -15.88 -2.59
C CYS A 321 26.81 -15.12 -1.58
N ARG A 322 26.78 -15.53 -0.31
CA ARG A 322 27.58 -14.95 0.78
C ARG A 322 27.35 -13.45 1.00
N HIS A 323 26.10 -13.01 0.82
CA HIS A 323 25.77 -11.60 0.87
C HIS A 323 25.87 -11.00 2.29
N PHE A 324 25.77 -11.79 3.36
CA PHE A 324 25.82 -11.26 4.73
C PHE A 324 27.25 -10.86 5.11
N SER A 325 28.24 -11.74 4.85
CA SER A 325 29.65 -11.43 5.09
C SER A 325 30.13 -10.30 4.18
N LYS A 326 29.82 -10.38 2.88
CA LYS A 326 30.19 -9.34 1.90
C LYS A 326 29.59 -7.97 2.24
N ALA A 327 28.35 -7.93 2.74
CA ALA A 327 27.74 -6.69 3.18
C ALA A 327 28.53 -6.07 4.35
N ASN A 328 28.91 -6.88 5.34
CA ASN A 328 29.71 -6.42 6.47
C ASN A 328 31.13 -6.00 6.06
N GLU A 329 31.79 -6.76 5.18
CA GLU A 329 33.10 -6.39 4.61
C GLU A 329 33.03 -5.03 3.92
N TYR A 330 32.00 -4.78 3.11
CA TYR A 330 31.79 -3.48 2.48
C TYR A 330 31.55 -2.37 3.51
N LEU A 331 30.66 -2.58 4.49
CA LEU A 331 30.40 -1.57 5.52
C LEU A 331 31.67 -1.21 6.30
N VAL A 332 32.47 -2.21 6.70
CA VAL A 332 33.75 -2.00 7.39
C VAL A 332 34.73 -1.22 6.52
N SER A 333 34.82 -1.54 5.21
CA SER A 333 35.67 -0.80 4.26
C SER A 333 35.31 0.69 4.14
N LYS A 334 34.09 1.06 4.51
CA LYS A 334 33.57 2.44 4.51
C LYS A 334 33.56 3.07 5.91
N GLY A 335 34.19 2.43 6.90
CA GLY A 335 34.22 2.91 8.28
C GLY A 335 32.87 2.85 8.99
N LYS A 336 31.93 2.02 8.50
CA LYS A 336 30.62 1.82 9.11
C LYS A 336 30.63 0.59 10.00
N GLN A 337 29.85 0.64 11.07
CA GLN A 337 29.63 -0.53 11.93
C GLN A 337 28.95 -1.65 11.13
N PRO A 338 29.48 -2.89 11.15
CA PRO A 338 28.84 -4.03 10.52
C PRO A 338 27.49 -4.32 11.16
N ILE A 339 26.65 -5.09 10.47
CA ILE A 339 25.40 -5.60 11.01
C ILE A 339 25.70 -6.87 11.81
N ASP A 340 25.19 -6.93 13.04
CA ASP A 340 25.04 -8.18 13.75
C ASP A 340 23.85 -8.95 13.15
N TRP A 341 24.17 -9.97 12.36
CA TRP A 341 23.18 -10.80 11.68
C TRP A 341 22.57 -11.87 12.58
N SER A 342 22.96 -11.96 13.86
CA SER A 342 22.28 -12.81 14.84
C SER A 342 20.84 -12.32 15.10
N LEU A 343 20.02 -13.15 15.74
CA LEU A 343 18.63 -12.83 16.08
C LEU A 343 18.35 -13.31 17.51
N PRO A 344 18.12 -12.40 18.48
CA PRO A 344 17.98 -12.72 19.91
C PRO A 344 16.61 -13.30 20.30
#